data_AF-A0A8H5GKX6-F1
#
_entry.id   AF-A0A8H5GKX6-F1
#
_cell.length_a   1.000
_cell.length_b   1.000
_cell.length_c   1.000
_cell.angle_alpha   90.00
_cell.angle_beta   90.00
_cell.angle_gamma   90.00
#
_symmetry.space_group_name_H-M   'P 1'
#
loop_
_entity.id
_entity.type
_entity.pdbx_description
1 polymer ?
#
loop_
_entity_poly.entity_id
_entity_poly.type
_entity_poly.pdbx_seq_one_letter_code
_entity_poly.pdbx_strand_id
1 'polypeptide(L)'
;MNELPKNVTELPLPLLLLIHLQILQYPAVNDDQFDIDLFDSHKRGLRARLKLMEDLGYWLVQKLEGRNVKKVLPIYPCIKPSEIIAFRTSFSRYLESLRQVSIKDNSISGVWWRDVQARKSLLEECSGERFLRLMVALSTHVLYKSQARSANIDDPSPALLYASRILDVQLAQRGWVDRAVRLLERETHLAAQRVQLTESSTVQKKPSKYASLSTTRLTALRDAKLEDTLNKEEWSSADARKALEFLRTLRGLGVVESGTRGDVAVMSRPHNRHLRPQLLPITAAHYPSHLRRLEKPILDLARTKLSELTRKDATNVAKPLKTSLPRADVIMQECLETEERAHNALQEALNPLKREKMILEQRSDKSRARRFRVHEKPSFWTNEYGLRLDFDVKHPFVTDANLSLVIRNEAREARERISRAVRVQDN
;
A
#
# COMPACT_ATOMS: atom_id res chain seq x y z
N MET A 1 -7.75 1.82 21.27
CA MET A 1 -7.57 0.36 21.19
C MET A 1 -7.82 -0.03 19.75
N ASN A 2 -6.78 -0.42 19.01
CA ASN A 2 -6.92 -0.80 17.61
C ASN A 2 -7.48 -2.23 17.58
N GLU A 3 -8.75 -2.37 17.19
CA GLU A 3 -9.33 -3.69 16.92
C GLU A 3 -8.49 -4.37 15.83
N LEU A 4 -7.94 -5.55 16.14
CA LEU A 4 -7.31 -6.37 15.11
C LEU A 4 -8.36 -6.64 14.01
N PRO A 5 -7.97 -6.64 12.73
CA PRO A 5 -8.89 -6.96 11.64
C PRO A 5 -9.54 -8.33 11.90
N LYS A 6 -10.88 -8.33 12.06
CA LYS A 6 -11.72 -9.51 12.39
C LYS A 6 -11.50 -10.70 11.46
N ASN A 7 -10.96 -10.45 10.27
CA ASN A 7 -10.79 -11.44 9.21
C ASN A 7 -9.64 -12.43 9.48
N VAL A 8 -8.68 -12.11 10.36
CA VAL A 8 -7.53 -13.01 10.61
C VAL A 8 -7.86 -14.09 11.65
N THR A 9 -8.78 -13.80 12.57
CA THR A 9 -9.22 -14.73 13.61
C THR A 9 -10.15 -15.84 13.10
N GLU A 10 -10.56 -15.78 11.83
CA GLU A 10 -11.46 -16.77 11.21
C GLU A 10 -10.73 -17.98 10.62
N LEU A 11 -9.40 -17.91 10.47
CA LEU A 11 -8.61 -19.03 9.96
C LEU A 11 -8.52 -20.15 11.01
N PRO A 12 -8.70 -21.43 10.62
CA PRO A 12 -8.47 -22.55 11.52
C PRO A 12 -7.05 -22.51 12.11
N LEU A 13 -6.94 -22.67 13.44
CA LEU A 13 -5.66 -22.58 14.15
C LEU A 13 -4.56 -23.52 13.60
N PRO A 14 -4.84 -24.77 13.20
CA PRO A 14 -3.80 -25.62 12.61
C PRO A 14 -3.22 -25.02 11.32
N LEU A 15 -4.09 -24.46 10.48
CA LEU A 15 -3.67 -23.82 9.24
C LEU A 15 -2.80 -22.59 9.53
N LEU A 16 -3.20 -21.77 10.50
CA LEU A 16 -2.41 -20.61 10.92
C LEU A 16 -1.03 -21.03 11.48
N LEU A 17 -0.96 -22.13 12.22
CA LEU A 17 0.31 -22.68 12.68
C LEU A 17 1.19 -23.12 11.51
N LEU A 18 0.68 -23.90 10.56
CA LEU A 18 1.42 -24.33 9.38
C LEU A 18 1.95 -23.14 8.58
N ILE A 19 1.12 -22.10 8.45
CA ILE A 19 1.49 -20.82 7.82
C ILE A 19 2.71 -20.22 8.52
N HIS A 20 2.70 -20.14 9.86
CA HIS A 20 3.84 -19.61 10.61
C HIS A 20 5.09 -20.45 10.43
N LEU A 21 4.97 -21.77 10.44
CA LEU A 21 6.09 -22.69 10.26
C LEU A 21 6.72 -22.56 8.87
N GLN A 22 5.90 -22.39 7.83
CA GLN A 22 6.39 -22.13 6.48
C GLN A 22 7.16 -20.81 6.39
N ILE A 23 6.63 -19.73 6.97
CA ILE A 23 7.30 -18.41 6.98
C ILE A 23 8.62 -18.47 7.75
N LEU A 24 8.66 -19.21 8.86
CA LEU A 24 9.86 -19.40 9.67
C LEU A 24 10.86 -20.41 9.05
N GLN A 25 10.51 -21.01 7.90
CA GLN A 25 11.30 -22.01 7.18
C GLN A 25 11.62 -23.23 8.07
N TYR A 26 10.61 -23.81 8.68
CA TYR A 26 10.79 -25.05 9.44
C TYR A 26 11.18 -26.20 8.47
N PRO A 27 12.24 -26.97 8.74
CA PRO A 27 12.81 -27.89 7.75
C PRO A 27 11.84 -28.97 7.27
N ALA A 28 10.97 -29.46 8.15
CA ALA A 28 10.06 -30.56 7.86
C ALA A 28 8.66 -30.10 7.38
N VAL A 29 8.43 -28.81 7.10
CA VAL A 29 7.08 -28.35 6.66
C VAL A 29 6.65 -28.97 5.34
N ASN A 30 7.61 -29.32 4.48
CA ASN A 30 7.32 -29.94 3.18
C ASN A 30 7.09 -31.46 3.28
N ASP A 31 7.26 -32.06 4.45
CA ASP A 31 6.97 -33.48 4.64
C ASP A 31 5.45 -33.68 4.65
N ASP A 32 4.95 -34.74 4.02
CA ASP A 32 3.52 -35.10 4.01
C ASP A 32 2.93 -35.27 5.42
N GLN A 33 3.80 -35.37 6.43
CA GLN A 33 3.44 -35.41 7.84
C GLN A 33 3.05 -34.05 8.42
N PHE A 34 3.12 -32.94 7.70
CA PHE A 34 2.71 -31.62 8.17
C PHE A 34 1.41 -31.16 7.49
N ASP A 35 0.29 -31.74 7.93
CA ASP A 35 -1.07 -31.46 7.46
C ASP A 35 -1.90 -30.66 8.49
N ILE A 36 -3.13 -30.31 8.12
CA ILE A 36 -4.10 -29.60 9.00
C ILE A 36 -4.39 -30.42 10.26
N ASP A 37 -4.17 -31.73 10.20
CA ASP A 37 -4.41 -32.69 11.27
C ASP A 37 -3.17 -33.00 12.12
N LEU A 38 -2.15 -32.13 12.09
CA LEU A 38 -0.87 -32.29 12.78
C LEU A 38 -1.01 -32.69 14.27
N PHE A 39 -2.03 -32.16 14.95
CA PHE A 39 -2.33 -32.41 16.36
C PHE A 39 -3.74 -32.99 16.59
N ASP A 40 -4.34 -33.61 15.58
CA ASP A 40 -5.62 -34.30 15.73
C ASP A 40 -5.44 -35.60 16.53
N SER A 41 -6.16 -35.73 17.64
CA SER A 41 -6.14 -36.92 18.49
C SER A 41 -6.73 -38.15 17.83
N HIS A 42 -7.60 -37.98 16.82
CA HIS A 42 -8.26 -39.10 16.13
C HIS A 42 -7.36 -39.72 15.06
N LYS A 43 -6.56 -38.90 14.38
CA LYS A 43 -5.70 -39.35 13.27
C LYS A 43 -4.30 -39.71 13.73
N ARG A 44 -3.78 -39.08 14.80
CA ARG A 44 -2.41 -39.29 15.28
C ARG A 44 -2.37 -39.76 16.73
N GLY A 45 -1.63 -40.85 16.96
CA GLY A 45 -1.37 -41.37 18.30
C GLY A 45 -0.63 -40.37 19.19
N LEU A 46 -0.86 -40.44 20.51
CA LEU A 46 -0.29 -39.52 21.50
C LEU A 46 1.24 -39.41 21.41
N ARG A 47 1.93 -40.53 21.19
CA ARG A 47 3.40 -40.57 21.06
C ARG A 47 3.91 -39.75 19.88
N ALA A 48 3.23 -39.81 18.74
CA ALA A 48 3.61 -39.04 17.55
C ALA A 48 3.37 -37.54 17.77
N ARG A 49 2.24 -37.18 18.37
CA ARG A 49 1.91 -35.78 18.71
C ARG A 49 2.86 -35.18 19.74
N LEU A 50 3.26 -35.95 20.76
CA LEU A 50 4.26 -35.53 21.75
C LEU A 50 5.62 -35.28 21.09
N LYS A 51 6.09 -36.21 20.25
CA LYS A 51 7.35 -36.04 19.52
C LYS A 51 7.33 -34.80 18.63
N LEU A 52 6.24 -34.59 17.89
CA LEU A 52 6.06 -33.39 17.06
C LEU A 52 6.05 -32.10 17.90
N MET A 53 5.37 -32.10 19.05
CA MET A 53 5.37 -30.96 19.97
C MET A 53 6.77 -30.67 20.51
N GLU A 54 7.55 -31.69 20.85
CA GLU A 54 8.93 -31.55 21.34
C GLU A 54 9.85 -30.97 20.28
N ASP A 55 9.85 -31.55 19.08
CA ASP A 55 10.66 -31.10 17.95
C ASP A 55 10.30 -29.66 17.56
N LEU A 56 9.00 -29.37 17.46
CA LEU A 56 8.50 -28.05 17.12
C LEU A 56 8.79 -27.02 18.21
N GLY A 57 8.57 -27.39 19.47
CA GLY A 57 8.81 -26.54 20.63
C GLY A 57 10.29 -26.19 20.76
N TYR A 58 11.18 -27.18 20.65
CA TYR A 58 12.62 -26.95 20.69
C TYR A 58 13.06 -26.02 19.55
N TRP A 59 12.62 -26.28 18.33
CA TRP A 59 12.99 -25.46 17.17
C TRP A 59 12.50 -24.02 17.29
N LEU A 60 11.26 -23.79 17.75
CA LEU A 60 10.73 -22.45 17.97
C LEU A 60 11.52 -21.70 19.04
N VAL A 61 11.86 -22.36 20.16
CA VAL A 61 12.70 -21.78 21.21
C VAL A 61 14.12 -21.53 20.69
N GLN A 62 14.66 -22.40 19.85
CA GLN A 62 15.95 -22.19 19.19
C GLN A 62 15.96 -20.95 18.31
N LYS A 63 14.88 -20.69 17.55
CA LYS A 63 14.74 -19.45 16.76
C LYS A 63 14.67 -18.21 17.67
N LEU A 64 14.02 -18.31 18.83
CA LEU A 64 13.92 -17.20 19.81
C LEU A 64 15.24 -16.93 20.53
N GLU A 65 15.91 -17.96 21.07
CA GLU A 65 17.05 -17.84 21.98
C GLU A 65 18.40 -18.03 21.30
N GLY A 66 18.41 -18.54 20.06
CA GLY A 66 19.62 -18.83 19.31
C GLY A 66 20.48 -19.87 20.01
N ARG A 67 21.73 -19.50 20.32
CA ARG A 67 22.71 -20.40 20.97
C ARG A 67 22.34 -20.76 22.41
N ASN A 68 21.46 -20.00 23.06
CA ASN A 68 21.08 -20.22 24.45
C ASN A 68 19.98 -21.29 24.63
N VAL A 69 19.46 -21.90 23.56
CA VAL A 69 18.40 -22.93 23.65
C VAL A 69 18.77 -24.08 24.58
N LYS A 70 20.05 -24.51 24.59
CA LYS A 70 20.53 -25.59 25.46
C LYS A 70 20.47 -25.24 26.95
N LYS A 71 20.49 -23.95 27.31
CA LYS A 71 20.32 -23.50 28.70
C LYS A 71 18.86 -23.54 29.12
N VAL A 72 17.94 -23.27 28.19
CA VAL A 72 16.49 -23.24 28.43
C VAL A 72 15.90 -24.66 28.41
N LEU A 73 16.29 -25.45 27.42
CA LEU A 73 15.81 -26.82 27.18
C LEU A 73 17.01 -27.78 27.11
N PRO A 74 17.68 -28.06 28.24
CA PRO A 74 18.90 -28.89 28.25
C PRO A 74 18.65 -30.37 27.94
N ILE A 75 17.40 -30.82 27.99
CA ILE A 75 17.01 -32.24 27.97
C ILE A 75 16.72 -32.74 26.54
N TYR A 76 16.73 -31.85 25.54
CA TYR A 76 16.46 -32.21 24.15
C TYR A 76 17.74 -32.69 23.43
N PRO A 77 17.69 -33.78 22.63
CA PRO A 77 16.51 -34.59 22.31
C PRO A 77 16.12 -35.55 23.44
N CYS A 78 14.81 -35.73 23.67
CA CYS A 78 14.29 -36.64 24.68
C CYS A 78 14.41 -38.09 24.19
N ILE A 79 15.28 -38.89 24.80
CA ILE A 79 15.47 -40.31 24.44
C ILE A 79 14.61 -41.19 25.36
N LYS A 80 14.51 -40.80 26.65
CA LYS A 80 13.78 -41.57 27.67
C LYS A 80 12.41 -40.97 27.98
N PRO A 81 11.40 -41.78 28.36
CA PRO A 81 10.10 -41.26 28.78
C PRO A 81 10.16 -40.30 29.98
N SER A 82 11.13 -40.47 30.89
CA SER A 82 11.35 -39.55 32.01
C SER A 82 11.84 -38.17 31.56
N GLU A 83 12.67 -38.13 30.51
CA GLU A 83 13.19 -36.91 29.91
C GLU A 83 12.06 -36.09 29.25
N ILE A 84 11.07 -36.75 28.66
CA ILE A 84 9.87 -36.12 28.09
C ILE A 84 9.09 -35.33 29.17
N ILE A 85 8.95 -35.87 30.38
CA ILE A 85 8.28 -35.19 31.49
C ILE A 85 9.07 -33.94 31.90
N ALA A 86 10.40 -34.06 31.97
CA ALA A 86 11.27 -32.97 32.38
C ALA A 86 11.32 -31.86 31.31
N PHE A 87 11.40 -32.23 30.03
CA PHE A 87 11.28 -31.30 28.89
C PHE A 87 9.97 -30.52 28.97
N ARG A 88 8.82 -31.18 29.07
CA ARG A 88 7.50 -30.52 29.16
C ARG A 88 7.40 -29.56 30.35
N THR A 89 7.99 -29.93 31.48
CA THR A 89 8.02 -29.07 32.68
C THR A 89 8.87 -27.82 32.44
N SER A 90 10.06 -27.97 31.84
CA SER A 90 10.92 -26.83 31.48
C SER A 90 10.28 -25.94 30.41
N PHE A 91 9.65 -26.54 29.41
CA PHE A 91 8.99 -25.84 28.32
C PHE A 91 7.75 -25.08 28.80
N SER A 92 6.89 -25.68 29.63
CA SER A 92 5.74 -24.99 30.25
C SER A 92 6.19 -23.78 31.08
N ARG A 93 7.25 -23.90 31.88
CA ARG A 93 7.81 -22.77 32.64
C ARG A 93 8.32 -21.66 31.72
N TYR A 94 9.04 -22.02 30.66
CA TYR A 94 9.52 -21.06 29.67
C TYR A 94 8.38 -20.30 28.99
N LEU A 95 7.33 -21.01 28.55
CA LEU A 95 6.16 -20.41 27.92
C LEU A 95 5.41 -19.47 28.86
N GLU A 96 5.27 -19.82 30.14
CA GLU A 96 4.63 -18.95 31.13
C GLU A 96 5.48 -17.69 31.41
N SER A 97 6.81 -17.82 31.50
CA SER A 97 7.69 -16.65 31.60
C SER A 97 7.61 -15.75 30.35
N LEU A 98 7.59 -16.35 29.16
CA LEU A 98 7.47 -15.63 27.89
C LEU A 98 6.13 -14.88 27.80
N ARG A 99 5.05 -15.52 28.26
CA ARG A 99 3.71 -14.93 28.38
C ARG A 99 3.74 -13.70 29.29
N GLN A 100 4.30 -13.81 30.49
CA GLN A 100 4.36 -12.71 31.46
C GLN A 100 5.11 -11.49 30.90
N VAL A 101 6.26 -11.73 30.26
CA VAL A 101 7.05 -10.67 29.61
C VAL A 101 6.24 -10.03 28.48
N SER A 102 5.64 -10.83 27.60
CA SER A 102 4.88 -10.33 26.44
C SER A 102 3.68 -9.47 26.82
N ILE A 103 2.98 -9.83 27.91
CA ILE A 103 1.85 -9.07 28.45
C ILE A 103 2.33 -7.76 29.07
N LYS A 104 3.43 -7.80 29.84
CA LYS A 104 4.00 -6.61 30.52
C LYS A 104 4.49 -5.57 29.52
N ASP A 105 5.13 -6.00 28.43
CA ASP A 105 5.69 -5.10 27.42
C ASP A 105 4.61 -4.43 26.54
N ASN A 106 3.34 -4.82 26.70
CA ASN A 106 2.19 -4.36 25.89
C ASN A 106 2.46 -4.40 24.37
N SER A 107 3.31 -5.34 23.96
CA SER A 107 3.68 -5.57 22.57
C SER A 107 2.50 -6.14 21.78
N ILE A 108 2.54 -6.03 20.44
CA ILE A 108 1.52 -6.65 19.56
C ILE A 108 1.44 -8.18 19.81
N SER A 109 2.57 -8.82 20.12
CA SER A 109 2.61 -10.22 20.55
C SER A 109 1.82 -10.48 21.82
N GLY A 110 1.77 -9.53 22.76
CA GLY A 110 1.05 -9.67 24.02
C GLY A 110 -0.44 -9.95 23.86
N VAL A 111 -1.07 -9.51 22.77
CA VAL A 111 -2.49 -9.78 22.48
C VAL A 111 -2.75 -11.29 22.36
N TRP A 112 -1.86 -12.03 21.69
CA TRP A 112 -1.98 -13.48 21.51
C TRP A 112 -1.75 -14.29 22.79
N TRP A 113 -1.13 -13.68 23.80
CA TRP A 113 -0.81 -14.32 25.08
C TRP A 113 -1.87 -14.10 26.16
N ARG A 114 -2.83 -13.18 25.98
CA ARG A 114 -3.85 -12.85 26.99
C ARG A 114 -4.75 -14.05 27.31
N ASP A 115 -5.23 -14.72 26.26
CA ASP A 115 -6.23 -15.80 26.36
C ASP A 115 -5.60 -17.20 26.36
N VAL A 116 -4.27 -17.28 26.44
CA VAL A 116 -3.52 -18.52 26.40
C VAL A 116 -2.97 -18.85 27.78
N GLN A 117 -3.18 -20.08 28.25
CA GLN A 117 -2.64 -20.57 29.51
C GLN A 117 -1.62 -21.69 29.24
N ALA A 118 -0.37 -21.51 29.65
CA ALA A 118 0.70 -22.48 29.44
C ALA A 118 0.75 -23.51 30.57
N ARG A 119 -0.30 -24.34 30.70
CA ARG A 119 -0.37 -25.40 31.71
C ARG A 119 0.37 -26.66 31.25
N LYS A 120 0.96 -27.39 32.19
CA LYS A 120 1.63 -28.67 31.92
C LYS A 120 0.69 -29.69 31.27
N SER A 121 -0.52 -29.88 31.78
CA SER A 121 -1.50 -30.85 31.26
C SER A 121 -1.83 -30.64 29.78
N LEU A 122 -1.84 -29.39 29.32
CA LEU A 122 -2.07 -29.03 27.92
C LEU A 122 -0.96 -29.57 26.99
N LEU A 123 0.29 -29.56 27.48
CA LEU A 123 1.44 -30.15 26.78
C LEU A 123 1.52 -31.67 26.95
N GLU A 124 0.75 -32.26 27.87
CA GLU A 124 0.67 -33.71 28.00
C GLU A 124 -0.33 -34.31 27.00
N GLU A 125 -1.43 -33.59 26.73
CA GLU A 125 -2.46 -34.00 25.78
C GLU A 125 -2.05 -33.74 24.32
N CYS A 126 -1.32 -32.65 24.03
CA CYS A 126 -0.91 -32.23 22.67
C CYS A 126 -2.05 -32.27 21.64
N SER A 127 -3.26 -31.90 22.04
CA SER A 127 -4.46 -31.84 21.19
C SER A 127 -5.39 -30.71 21.62
N GLY A 128 -6.33 -30.42 20.73
CA GLY A 128 -7.43 -29.50 21.02
C GLY A 128 -7.07 -28.04 20.80
N GLU A 129 -8.11 -27.22 20.82
CA GLU A 129 -8.02 -25.82 20.43
C GLU A 129 -7.08 -25.02 21.34
N ARG A 130 -7.13 -25.26 22.66
CA ARG A 130 -6.29 -24.54 23.63
C ARG A 130 -4.79 -24.81 23.42
N PHE A 131 -4.42 -26.04 23.07
CA PHE A 131 -3.04 -26.41 22.73
C PHE A 131 -2.58 -25.72 21.44
N LEU A 132 -3.42 -25.76 20.41
CA LEU A 132 -3.12 -25.09 19.14
C LEU A 132 -2.98 -23.57 19.31
N ARG A 133 -3.84 -22.93 20.11
CA ARG A 133 -3.70 -21.50 20.45
C ARG A 133 -2.35 -21.20 21.12
N LEU A 134 -1.87 -22.08 22.01
CA LEU A 134 -0.55 -21.94 22.63
C LEU A 134 0.58 -22.01 21.60
N MET A 135 0.55 -22.99 20.69
CA MET A 135 1.57 -23.13 19.64
C MET A 135 1.52 -21.98 18.62
N VAL A 136 0.32 -21.49 18.29
CA VAL A 136 0.12 -20.30 17.45
C VAL A 136 0.66 -19.05 18.14
N ALA A 137 0.39 -18.84 19.43
CA ALA A 137 0.91 -17.70 20.19
C ALA A 137 2.44 -17.70 20.24
N LEU A 138 3.04 -18.87 20.48
CA LEU A 138 4.49 -19.04 20.47
C LEU A 138 5.09 -18.75 19.09
N SER A 139 4.58 -19.37 18.02
CA SER A 139 5.07 -19.17 16.66
C SER A 139 4.89 -17.72 16.17
N THR A 140 3.78 -17.09 16.52
CA THR A 140 3.55 -15.65 16.29
C THR A 140 4.61 -14.80 16.98
N HIS A 141 4.90 -15.09 18.26
CA HIS A 141 5.95 -14.39 19.00
C HIS A 141 7.32 -14.56 18.30
N VAL A 142 7.65 -15.77 17.83
CA VAL A 142 8.89 -16.04 17.08
C VAL A 142 8.96 -15.20 15.81
N LEU A 143 7.87 -15.12 15.04
CA LEU A 143 7.79 -14.31 13.84
C LEU A 143 8.06 -12.84 14.12
N TYR A 144 7.38 -12.25 15.12
CA TYR A 144 7.57 -10.86 15.49
C TYR A 144 9.01 -10.57 15.94
N LYS A 145 9.59 -11.43 16.79
CA LYS A 145 10.97 -11.25 17.27
C LYS A 145 11.99 -11.42 16.14
N SER A 146 11.75 -12.34 15.21
CA SER A 146 12.59 -12.54 14.02
C SER A 146 12.53 -11.35 13.08
N GLN A 147 11.34 -10.78 12.88
CA GLN A 147 11.16 -9.57 12.08
C GLN A 147 11.84 -8.37 12.73
N ALA A 148 11.72 -8.21 14.05
CA ALA A 148 12.40 -7.14 14.78
C ALA A 148 13.95 -7.26 14.69
N ARG A 149 14.49 -8.48 14.68
CA ARG A 149 15.93 -8.72 14.45
C ARG A 149 16.35 -8.40 13.02
N SER A 150 15.52 -8.75 12.04
CA SER A 150 15.78 -8.46 10.63
C SER A 150 15.69 -6.96 10.31
N ALA A 151 14.83 -6.20 10.98
CA ALA A 151 14.69 -4.76 10.73
C ALA A 151 15.95 -3.93 11.07
N ASN A 152 16.89 -4.49 11.83
CA ASN A 152 18.18 -3.84 12.16
C ASN A 152 19.30 -4.19 11.16
N ILE A 153 19.04 -5.06 10.18
CA ILE A 153 19.97 -5.42 9.12
C ILE A 153 19.29 -4.97 7.82
N ASP A 154 19.95 -4.12 7.03
CA ASP A 154 19.40 -3.54 5.78
C ASP A 154 19.00 -4.57 4.70
N ASP A 155 19.08 -5.87 5.00
CA ASP A 155 18.56 -6.95 4.17
C ASP A 155 17.15 -7.36 4.63
N PRO A 156 16.08 -6.91 3.94
CA PRO A 156 14.76 -7.46 4.18
C PRO A 156 14.76 -8.95 3.88
N SER A 157 14.30 -9.75 4.85
CA SER A 157 14.17 -11.20 4.73
C SER A 157 13.59 -11.59 3.36
N PRO A 158 14.19 -12.55 2.63
CA PRO A 158 13.79 -12.90 1.27
C PRO A 158 12.33 -13.36 1.17
N ALA A 159 11.75 -13.88 2.26
CA ALA A 159 10.32 -14.22 2.33
C ALA A 159 9.41 -12.98 2.33
N LEU A 160 9.81 -11.90 3.00
CA LEU A 160 9.09 -10.63 2.99
C LEU A 160 9.24 -9.91 1.65
N LEU A 161 10.41 -10.00 1.02
CA LEU A 161 10.65 -9.49 -0.34
C LEU A 161 9.81 -10.23 -1.38
N TYR A 162 9.73 -11.55 -1.29
CA TYR A 162 8.91 -12.36 -2.18
C TYR A 162 7.42 -12.00 -2.03
N ALA A 163 6.95 -11.87 -0.80
CA ALA A 163 5.60 -11.47 -0.49
C ALA A 163 5.23 -10.07 -1.01
N SER A 164 6.12 -9.09 -0.79
CA SER A 164 5.90 -7.73 -1.30
C SER A 164 5.85 -7.75 -2.82
N ARG A 165 6.79 -8.46 -3.47
CA ARG A 165 6.79 -8.60 -4.94
C ARG A 165 5.52 -9.26 -5.47
N ILE A 166 5.00 -10.30 -4.82
CA ILE A 166 3.73 -10.91 -5.24
C ILE A 166 2.57 -9.95 -5.10
N LEU A 167 2.52 -9.19 -4.00
CA LEU A 167 1.48 -8.19 -3.80
C LEU A 167 1.55 -7.12 -4.89
N ASP A 168 2.75 -6.63 -5.21
CA ASP A 168 2.97 -5.65 -6.27
C ASP A 168 2.52 -6.18 -7.63
N VAL A 169 2.88 -7.42 -7.96
CA VAL A 169 2.44 -8.09 -9.20
C VAL A 169 0.91 -8.26 -9.23
N GLN A 170 0.27 -8.63 -8.12
CA GLN A 170 -1.18 -8.76 -8.04
C GLN A 170 -1.89 -7.43 -8.22
N LEU A 171 -1.38 -6.36 -7.61
CA LEU A 171 -1.93 -5.01 -7.75
C LEU A 171 -1.77 -4.51 -9.19
N ALA A 172 -0.60 -4.73 -9.79
CA ALA A 172 -0.37 -4.43 -11.20
C ALA A 172 -1.34 -5.21 -12.08
N GLN A 173 -1.48 -6.53 -11.87
CA GLN A 173 -2.39 -7.38 -12.64
C GLN A 173 -3.84 -6.89 -12.53
N ARG A 174 -4.33 -6.52 -11.34
CA ARG A 174 -5.67 -5.92 -11.18
C ARG A 174 -5.83 -4.65 -12.01
N GLY A 175 -4.84 -3.75 -11.95
CA GLY A 175 -4.84 -2.53 -12.77
C GLY A 175 -4.87 -2.82 -14.28
N TRP A 176 -4.13 -3.83 -14.73
CA TRP A 176 -4.16 -4.27 -16.12
C TRP A 176 -5.50 -4.91 -16.51
N VAL A 177 -6.08 -5.74 -15.66
CA VAL A 177 -7.41 -6.35 -15.86
C VAL A 177 -8.47 -5.26 -15.98
N ASP A 178 -8.45 -4.24 -15.12
CA ASP A 178 -9.41 -3.12 -15.18
C ASP A 178 -9.28 -2.33 -16.48
N ARG A 179 -8.06 -2.07 -16.96
CA ARG A 179 -7.83 -1.42 -18.26
C ARG A 179 -8.29 -2.29 -19.42
N ALA A 180 -8.03 -3.59 -19.36
CA ALA A 180 -8.47 -4.54 -20.36
C ALA A 180 -10.00 -4.65 -20.43
N VAL A 181 -10.70 -4.61 -19.28
CA VAL A 181 -12.17 -4.56 -19.23
C VAL A 181 -12.68 -3.33 -19.99
N ARG A 182 -12.14 -2.14 -19.71
CA ARG A 182 -12.52 -0.90 -20.42
C ARG A 182 -12.24 -0.97 -21.92
N LEU A 183 -11.16 -1.65 -22.32
CA LEU A 183 -10.84 -1.85 -23.73
C LEU A 183 -11.86 -2.76 -24.41
N LEU A 184 -12.25 -3.87 -23.78
CA LEU A 184 -13.28 -4.78 -24.29
C LEU A 184 -14.67 -4.11 -24.33
N GLU A 185 -14.99 -3.26 -23.35
CA GLU A 185 -16.21 -2.43 -23.38
C GLU A 185 -16.19 -1.46 -24.57
N ARG A 186 -15.05 -0.82 -24.86
CA ARG A 186 -14.90 0.03 -26.04
C ARG A 186 -14.99 -0.77 -27.34
N GLU A 187 -14.43 -1.97 -27.40
CA GLU A 187 -14.52 -2.84 -28.57
C GLU A 187 -15.99 -3.22 -28.86
N THR A 188 -16.73 -3.66 -27.84
CA THR A 188 -18.16 -3.97 -27.97
C THR A 188 -18.99 -2.75 -28.35
N HIS A 189 -18.66 -1.57 -27.81
CA HIS A 189 -19.30 -0.31 -28.18
C HIS A 189 -19.02 0.06 -29.64
N LEU A 190 -17.78 -0.04 -30.09
CA LEU A 190 -17.40 0.22 -31.49
C LEU A 190 -18.06 -0.78 -32.44
N ALA A 191 -18.18 -2.05 -32.05
CA ALA A 191 -18.91 -3.05 -32.82
C ALA A 191 -20.40 -2.69 -32.94
N ALA A 192 -21.04 -2.28 -31.84
CA ALA A 192 -22.43 -1.82 -31.85
C ALA A 192 -22.63 -0.57 -32.72
N GLN A 193 -21.71 0.40 -32.65
CA GLN A 193 -21.73 1.58 -33.50
C GLN A 193 -21.56 1.24 -34.98
N ARG A 194 -20.68 0.29 -35.33
CA ARG A 194 -20.53 -0.20 -36.71
C ARG A 194 -21.83 -0.80 -37.23
N VAL A 195 -22.50 -1.63 -36.43
CA VAL A 195 -23.81 -2.20 -36.77
C VAL A 195 -24.85 -1.10 -36.97
N GLN A 196 -24.94 -0.13 -36.06
CA GLN A 196 -25.85 1.02 -36.21
C GLN A 196 -25.56 1.86 -37.45
N LEU A 197 -24.29 2.06 -37.81
CA LEU A 197 -23.92 2.79 -39.03
C LEU A 197 -24.30 2.02 -40.30
N THR A 198 -24.16 0.69 -40.30
CA THR A 198 -24.61 -0.14 -41.42
C THR A 198 -26.13 -0.21 -41.54
N GLU A 199 -26.86 -0.25 -40.43
CA GLU A 199 -28.33 -0.28 -40.41
C GLU A 199 -28.95 1.10 -40.71
N SER A 200 -28.38 2.19 -40.19
CA SER A 200 -28.85 3.54 -40.49
C SER A 200 -28.63 3.93 -41.96
N SER A 201 -27.58 3.40 -42.59
CA SER A 201 -27.33 3.58 -44.02
C SER A 201 -28.43 2.99 -44.90
N THR A 202 -29.17 1.98 -44.45
CA THR A 202 -30.26 1.37 -45.25
C THR A 202 -31.60 2.03 -45.01
N VAL A 203 -31.85 2.61 -43.82
CA VAL A 203 -33.16 3.14 -43.42
C VAL A 203 -33.31 4.66 -43.62
N GLN A 204 -32.24 5.45 -43.55
CA GLN A 204 -32.30 6.90 -43.79
C GLN A 204 -31.53 7.31 -45.06
N LYS A 205 -32.21 7.25 -46.21
CA LYS A 205 -31.73 7.79 -47.51
C LYS A 205 -31.62 9.32 -47.57
N LYS A 206 -31.30 10.00 -46.47
CA LYS A 206 -30.83 11.39 -46.54
C LYS A 206 -29.30 11.33 -46.44
N PRO A 207 -28.59 11.30 -47.58
CA PRO A 207 -27.14 11.35 -47.56
C PRO A 207 -26.73 12.56 -46.70
N SER A 208 -25.70 12.37 -45.87
CA SER A 208 -25.07 13.47 -45.14
C SER A 208 -24.93 14.68 -46.05
N LYS A 209 -25.17 15.90 -45.53
CA LYS A 209 -24.95 17.14 -46.31
C LYS A 209 -23.53 17.21 -46.89
N TYR A 210 -22.60 16.42 -46.35
CA TYR A 210 -21.22 16.32 -46.78
C TYR A 210 -20.88 15.03 -47.54
N ALA A 211 -21.87 14.20 -47.93
CA ALA A 211 -21.63 12.95 -48.64
C ALA A 211 -20.97 13.12 -50.00
N SER A 212 -21.13 14.29 -50.62
CA SER A 212 -20.48 14.65 -51.89
C SER A 212 -19.04 15.15 -51.71
N LEU A 213 -18.59 15.41 -50.49
CA LEU A 213 -17.25 15.90 -50.22
C LEU A 213 -16.30 14.74 -50.02
N SER A 214 -15.15 14.79 -50.68
CA SER A 214 -14.05 13.86 -50.40
C SER A 214 -13.58 14.03 -48.96
N THR A 215 -13.04 12.95 -48.40
CA THR A 215 -12.41 12.94 -47.06
C THR A 215 -11.36 14.04 -46.93
N THR A 216 -10.56 14.29 -47.98
CA THR A 216 -9.57 15.38 -48.03
C THR A 216 -10.20 16.76 -47.93
N ARG A 217 -11.36 16.98 -48.55
CA ARG A 217 -12.07 18.26 -48.48
C ARG A 217 -12.75 18.45 -47.13
N LEU A 218 -13.23 17.37 -46.52
CA LEU A 218 -13.75 17.38 -45.15
C LEU A 218 -12.66 17.71 -44.12
N THR A 219 -11.45 17.14 -44.26
CA THR A 219 -10.32 17.50 -43.39
C THR A 219 -9.92 18.96 -43.59
N ALA A 220 -9.85 19.44 -44.83
CA ALA A 220 -9.55 20.84 -45.10
C ALA A 220 -10.61 21.80 -44.51
N LEU A 221 -11.90 21.45 -44.59
CA LEU A 221 -12.99 22.25 -44.03
C LEU A 221 -12.96 22.25 -42.50
N ARG A 222 -12.65 21.11 -41.88
CA ARG A 222 -12.39 21.00 -40.44
C ARG A 222 -11.25 21.94 -40.02
N ASP A 223 -10.12 21.87 -40.72
CA ASP A 223 -8.92 22.64 -40.37
C ASP A 223 -9.14 24.13 -40.58
N ALA A 224 -9.80 24.53 -41.67
CA ALA A 224 -10.23 25.90 -41.90
C ALA A 224 -11.18 26.42 -40.81
N LYS A 225 -12.13 25.59 -40.35
CA LYS A 225 -13.03 25.98 -39.25
C LYS A 225 -12.32 26.07 -37.90
N LEU A 226 -11.30 25.23 -37.69
CA LEU A 226 -10.46 25.30 -36.50
C LEU A 226 -9.67 26.62 -36.50
N GLU A 227 -9.04 26.98 -37.62
CA GLU A 227 -8.37 28.27 -37.79
C GLU A 227 -9.33 29.46 -37.61
N ASP A 228 -10.53 29.42 -38.21
CA ASP A 228 -11.57 30.43 -37.98
C ASP A 228 -11.89 30.60 -36.49
N THR A 229 -11.96 29.49 -35.73
CA THR A 229 -12.23 29.56 -34.29
C THR A 229 -11.05 30.13 -33.51
N LEU A 230 -9.81 29.76 -33.86
CA LEU A 230 -8.60 30.26 -33.19
C LEU A 230 -8.31 31.73 -33.48
N ASN A 231 -8.75 32.24 -34.63
CA ASN A 231 -8.58 33.63 -35.02
C ASN A 231 -9.60 34.59 -34.37
N LYS A 232 -10.62 34.08 -33.69
CA LYS A 232 -11.50 34.92 -32.86
C LYS A 232 -10.74 35.35 -31.60
N GLU A 233 -10.84 36.63 -31.23
CA GLU A 233 -10.08 37.23 -30.12
C GLU A 233 -10.19 36.42 -28.81
N GLU A 234 -11.37 35.85 -28.54
CA GLU A 234 -11.66 35.03 -27.35
C GLU A 234 -10.86 33.71 -27.26
N TRP A 235 -10.43 33.16 -28.40
CA TRP A 235 -9.70 31.88 -28.49
C TRP A 235 -8.25 32.03 -28.94
N SER A 236 -7.78 33.28 -29.08
CA SER A 236 -6.42 33.60 -29.49
C SER A 236 -5.37 33.26 -28.42
N SER A 237 -5.79 33.12 -27.16
CA SER A 237 -4.88 32.84 -26.05
C SER A 237 -4.28 31.42 -26.14
N ALA A 238 -3.04 31.28 -25.66
CA ALA A 238 -2.35 29.99 -25.64
C ALA A 238 -3.10 28.94 -24.81
N ASP A 239 -3.84 29.36 -23.78
CA ASP A 239 -4.63 28.46 -22.93
C ASP A 239 -5.93 28.03 -23.61
N ALA A 240 -6.57 28.91 -24.39
CA ALA A 240 -7.73 28.56 -25.19
C ALA A 240 -7.38 27.54 -26.28
N ARG A 241 -6.21 27.66 -26.91
CA ARG A 241 -5.68 26.65 -27.84
C ARG A 241 -5.51 25.29 -27.18
N LYS A 242 -4.90 25.23 -25.99
CA LYS A 242 -4.75 23.99 -25.21
C LYS A 242 -6.10 23.39 -24.81
N ALA A 243 -7.07 24.22 -24.42
CA ALA A 243 -8.41 23.77 -24.08
C ALA A 243 -9.14 23.18 -25.30
N LEU A 244 -8.97 23.79 -26.48
CA LEU A 244 -9.57 23.31 -27.72
C LEU A 244 -8.91 22.01 -28.22
N GLU A 245 -7.59 21.88 -28.08
CA GLU A 245 -6.86 20.62 -28.30
C GLU A 245 -7.30 19.52 -27.33
N PHE A 246 -7.52 19.88 -26.06
CA PHE A 246 -8.04 18.95 -25.06
C PHE A 246 -9.45 18.48 -25.41
N LEU A 247 -10.36 19.37 -25.80
CA LEU A 247 -11.72 19.02 -26.26
C LEU A 247 -11.69 18.14 -27.52
N ARG A 248 -10.78 18.45 -28.46
CA ARG A 248 -10.55 17.63 -29.66
C ARG A 248 -10.06 16.22 -29.29
N THR A 249 -9.20 16.12 -28.29
CA THR A 249 -8.70 14.86 -27.73
C THR A 249 -9.82 14.07 -27.04
N LEU A 250 -10.65 14.74 -26.23
CA LEU A 250 -11.81 14.12 -25.56
C LEU A 250 -12.85 13.57 -26.55
N ARG A 251 -13.04 14.24 -27.69
CA ARG A 251 -13.95 13.79 -28.76
C ARG A 251 -13.34 12.73 -29.68
N GLY A 252 -12.09 12.32 -29.46
CA GLY A 252 -11.40 11.34 -30.30
C GLY A 252 -11.05 11.84 -31.71
N LEU A 253 -11.03 13.16 -31.91
CA LEU A 253 -10.72 13.82 -33.18
C LEU A 253 -9.24 14.24 -33.30
N GLY A 254 -8.42 13.92 -32.30
CA GLY A 254 -6.99 14.15 -32.29
C GLY A 254 -6.30 13.27 -33.33
N VAL A 255 -5.46 13.88 -34.18
CA VAL A 255 -4.46 13.12 -34.94
C VAL A 255 -3.45 12.68 -33.91
N VAL A 256 -3.31 11.37 -33.70
CA VAL A 256 -2.19 10.82 -32.93
C VAL A 256 -0.96 11.05 -33.81
N GLU A 257 -0.38 12.25 -33.75
CA GLU A 257 0.93 12.49 -34.32
C GLU A 257 1.88 11.51 -33.63
N SER A 258 2.30 10.49 -34.38
CA SER A 258 3.06 9.35 -33.87
C SER A 258 4.49 9.72 -33.41
N GLY A 259 4.80 11.00 -33.22
CA GLY A 259 6.17 11.52 -33.11
C GLY A 259 6.62 11.92 -31.71
N THR A 260 5.74 12.34 -30.81
CA THR A 260 6.16 12.83 -29.49
C THR A 260 5.18 12.40 -28.42
N ARG A 261 5.48 11.23 -27.82
CA ARG A 261 4.99 10.84 -26.50
C ARG A 261 5.50 11.86 -25.47
N GLY A 262 4.88 13.03 -25.43
CA GLY A 262 4.77 13.78 -24.19
C GLY A 262 3.88 12.94 -23.30
N ASP A 263 4.48 12.18 -22.40
CA ASP A 263 3.78 11.51 -21.30
C ASP A 263 3.08 12.58 -20.45
N VAL A 264 1.92 13.06 -20.91
CA VAL A 264 0.82 13.45 -20.01
C VAL A 264 0.23 12.14 -19.51
N ALA A 265 1.08 11.38 -18.85
CA ALA A 265 0.64 10.43 -17.88
C ALA A 265 -0.05 11.30 -16.83
N VAL A 266 -1.38 11.37 -16.93
CA VAL A 266 -2.23 11.37 -15.74
C VAL A 266 -1.89 10.06 -15.03
N MET A 267 -0.69 10.02 -14.45
CA MET A 267 -0.34 9.11 -13.41
C MET A 267 -1.26 9.53 -12.31
N SER A 268 -2.41 8.86 -12.22
CA SER A 268 -2.92 8.44 -10.93
C SER A 268 -1.72 7.77 -10.26
N ARG A 269 -0.86 8.57 -9.60
CA ARG A 269 0.17 8.04 -8.71
C ARG A 269 -0.64 7.15 -7.79
N PRO A 270 -0.50 5.81 -7.87
CA PRO A 270 -1.17 4.97 -6.90
C PRO A 270 -0.71 5.54 -5.58
N HIS A 271 -1.65 5.99 -4.75
CA HIS A 271 -1.32 6.43 -3.42
C HIS A 271 -0.64 5.22 -2.78
N ASN A 272 0.69 5.27 -2.77
CA ASN A 272 1.58 4.34 -2.10
C ASN A 272 1.42 4.62 -0.62
N ARG A 273 0.21 4.36 -0.11
CA ARG A 273 0.08 3.94 1.28
C ARG A 273 0.86 2.64 1.28
N HIS A 274 2.09 2.71 1.78
CA HIS A 274 2.89 1.56 2.14
C HIS A 274 2.05 0.75 3.15
N LEU A 275 1.14 -0.06 2.62
CA LEU A 275 0.43 -1.06 3.37
C LEU A 275 1.54 -2.02 3.78
N ARG A 276 1.98 -1.86 5.03
CA ARG A 276 2.95 -2.75 5.67
C ARG A 276 2.50 -4.17 5.32
N PRO A 277 3.34 -4.98 4.64
CA PRO A 277 2.90 -6.26 4.11
C PRO A 277 2.38 -7.08 5.29
N GLN A 278 1.08 -7.35 5.28
CA GLN A 278 0.52 -8.33 6.20
C GLN A 278 1.20 -9.65 5.88
N LEU A 279 1.65 -10.43 6.86
CA LEU A 279 2.40 -11.68 6.63
C LEU A 279 1.50 -12.87 6.20
N LEU A 280 0.18 -12.67 6.16
CA LEU A 280 -0.81 -13.72 5.82
C LEU A 280 -1.02 -13.97 4.31
N PRO A 281 -0.87 -13.00 3.38
CA PRO A 281 -0.84 -13.27 1.95
C PRO A 281 0.38 -14.08 1.51
N ILE A 282 1.44 -14.17 2.34
CA ILE A 282 2.69 -14.86 2.01
C ILE A 282 2.45 -16.36 1.87
N THR A 283 1.58 -16.94 2.68
CA THR A 283 1.29 -18.37 2.63
C THR A 283 0.16 -18.73 1.68
N ALA A 284 -0.80 -17.82 1.45
CA ALA A 284 -1.75 -17.95 0.35
C ALA A 284 -1.06 -17.83 -1.03
N ALA A 285 0.03 -17.06 -1.12
CA ALA A 285 0.82 -16.90 -2.34
C ALA A 285 1.61 -18.15 -2.77
N HIS A 286 1.83 -19.10 -1.85
CA HIS A 286 2.49 -20.36 -2.16
C HIS A 286 1.55 -21.45 -2.69
N TYR A 287 0.24 -21.23 -2.76
CA TYR A 287 -0.66 -22.22 -3.35
C TYR A 287 -0.47 -22.25 -4.88
N PRO A 288 -0.15 -23.40 -5.50
CA PRO A 288 0.08 -23.50 -6.94
C PRO A 288 -1.09 -23.00 -7.79
N SER A 289 -2.32 -23.10 -7.27
CA SER A 289 -3.52 -22.58 -7.94
C SER A 289 -3.54 -21.05 -8.06
N HIS A 290 -2.97 -20.32 -7.09
CA HIS A 290 -2.86 -18.87 -7.14
C HIS A 290 -1.80 -18.42 -8.15
N LEU A 291 -0.67 -19.13 -8.22
CA LEU A 291 0.36 -18.89 -9.25
C LEU A 291 -0.18 -19.17 -10.65
N ARG A 292 -0.89 -20.30 -10.85
CA ARG A 292 -1.58 -20.59 -12.13
C ARG A 292 -2.63 -19.54 -12.50
N ARG A 293 -3.24 -18.86 -11.50
CA ARG A 293 -4.17 -17.74 -11.76
C ARG A 293 -3.43 -16.48 -12.18
N LEU A 294 -2.22 -16.24 -11.68
CA LEU A 294 -1.36 -15.14 -12.12
C LEU A 294 -0.87 -15.35 -13.57
N GLU A 295 -0.68 -16.60 -13.98
CA GLU A 295 -0.29 -16.97 -15.35
C GLU A 295 -1.42 -16.82 -16.38
N LYS A 296 -2.68 -16.67 -15.93
CA LYS A 296 -3.80 -16.51 -16.87
C LYS A 296 -3.64 -15.22 -17.69
N PRO A 297 -3.88 -15.26 -19.02
CA PRO A 297 -3.85 -14.06 -19.85
C PRO A 297 -4.78 -12.98 -19.30
N ILE A 298 -4.29 -11.74 -19.22
CA ILE A 298 -5.02 -10.58 -18.66
C ILE A 298 -6.36 -10.39 -19.39
N LEU A 299 -6.40 -10.63 -20.71
CA LEU A 299 -7.61 -10.50 -21.51
C LEU A 299 -8.68 -11.54 -21.14
N ASP A 300 -8.29 -12.77 -20.80
CA ASP A 300 -9.24 -13.81 -20.39
C ASP A 300 -9.83 -13.49 -19.02
N LEU A 301 -8.99 -13.01 -18.09
CA LEU A 301 -9.45 -12.50 -16.81
C LEU A 301 -10.42 -11.30 -16.99
N ALA A 302 -10.10 -10.38 -17.89
CA ALA A 302 -10.96 -9.24 -18.21
C ALA A 302 -12.31 -9.69 -18.81
N ARG A 303 -12.30 -10.66 -19.74
CA ARG A 303 -13.53 -11.24 -20.30
C ARG A 303 -14.39 -11.87 -19.21
N THR A 304 -13.80 -12.68 -18.32
CA THR A 304 -14.56 -13.28 -17.20
C THR A 304 -15.19 -12.22 -16.30
N LYS A 305 -14.43 -11.16 -15.96
CA LYS A 305 -14.91 -10.04 -15.14
C LYS A 305 -16.04 -9.28 -15.84
N LEU A 306 -15.91 -9.04 -17.15
CA LEU A 306 -16.96 -8.39 -17.95
C LEU A 306 -18.23 -9.25 -18.00
N SER A 307 -18.11 -10.57 -18.19
CA SER A 307 -19.26 -11.49 -18.16
C SER A 307 -19.96 -11.54 -16.79
N GLU A 308 -19.20 -11.41 -15.69
CA GLU A 308 -19.77 -11.30 -14.34
C GLU A 308 -20.54 -9.99 -14.15
N LEU A 309 -20.02 -8.88 -14.68
CA LEU A 309 -20.69 -7.58 -14.64
C LEU A 309 -22.02 -7.61 -15.42
N THR A 310 -22.00 -8.12 -16.65
CA THR A 310 -23.23 -8.23 -17.47
C THR A 310 -24.26 -9.15 -16.84
N ARG A 311 -23.83 -10.24 -16.17
CA ARG A 311 -24.74 -11.14 -15.44
C ARG A 311 -25.39 -10.45 -14.24
N LYS A 312 -24.63 -9.63 -13.50
CA LYS A 312 -25.16 -8.86 -12.36
C LYS A 312 -26.19 -7.83 -12.81
N ASP A 313 -25.94 -7.17 -13.94
CA ASP A 313 -26.89 -6.21 -14.50
C ASP A 313 -28.19 -6.90 -14.91
N ALA A 314 -28.11 -8.04 -15.60
CA ALA A 314 -29.29 -8.81 -16.01
C ALA A 314 -30.16 -9.27 -14.83
N THR A 315 -29.56 -9.63 -13.69
CA THR A 315 -30.32 -10.02 -12.49
C THR A 315 -31.05 -8.87 -11.83
N ASN A 316 -30.61 -7.62 -12.04
CA ASN A 316 -31.23 -6.43 -11.45
C ASN A 316 -32.36 -5.83 -12.32
N VAL A 317 -32.52 -6.25 -13.58
CA VAL A 317 -33.52 -5.71 -14.52
C VAL A 317 -34.93 -6.32 -14.36
N ALA A 318 -35.16 -7.23 -13.39
CA ALA A 318 -36.49 -7.78 -13.14
C ALA A 318 -37.51 -6.77 -12.52
N LYS A 319 -37.15 -5.48 -12.37
CA LYS A 319 -38.11 -4.41 -12.10
C LYS A 319 -38.37 -3.62 -13.40
N PRO A 320 -39.64 -3.56 -13.89
CA PRO A 320 -39.96 -2.88 -15.14
C PRO A 320 -39.74 -1.37 -15.00
N LEU A 321 -38.59 -0.89 -15.48
CA LEU A 321 -38.27 0.53 -15.50
C LEU A 321 -38.81 1.16 -16.78
N LYS A 322 -39.75 2.08 -16.59
CA LYS A 322 -40.32 2.94 -17.62
C LYS A 322 -39.21 3.73 -18.31
N THR A 323 -39.28 3.76 -19.65
CA THR A 323 -38.64 4.72 -20.57
C THR A 323 -37.14 4.93 -20.38
N SER A 324 -36.37 4.24 -21.22
CA SER A 324 -34.97 4.49 -21.51
C SER A 324 -34.71 5.96 -21.83
N LEU A 325 -34.15 6.71 -20.88
CA LEU A 325 -33.43 7.93 -21.21
C LEU A 325 -32.23 7.60 -22.12
N PRO A 326 -31.88 8.50 -23.05
CA PRO A 326 -30.81 8.25 -24.00
C PRO A 326 -29.49 8.02 -23.26
N ARG A 327 -28.87 6.88 -23.53
CA ARG A 327 -27.62 6.36 -22.95
C ARG A 327 -26.43 7.34 -22.96
N ALA A 328 -26.52 8.44 -23.71
CA ALA A 328 -25.60 9.56 -23.65
C ALA A 328 -25.60 10.26 -22.27
N ASP A 329 -26.75 10.30 -21.58
CA ASP A 329 -26.86 10.93 -20.26
C ASP A 329 -26.07 10.17 -19.19
N VAL A 330 -25.99 8.83 -19.29
CA VAL A 330 -25.21 8.00 -18.36
C VAL A 330 -23.71 8.27 -18.52
N ILE A 331 -23.23 8.43 -19.76
CA ILE A 331 -21.81 8.73 -20.03
C ILE A 331 -21.48 10.17 -19.60
N MET A 332 -22.40 11.12 -19.83
CA MET A 332 -22.23 12.50 -19.36
C MET A 332 -22.23 12.58 -17.83
N GLN A 333 -23.05 11.76 -17.17
CA GLN A 333 -23.09 11.69 -15.71
C GLN A 333 -21.80 11.10 -15.13
N GLU A 334 -21.23 10.06 -15.74
CA GLU A 334 -19.92 9.53 -15.30
C GLU A 334 -18.80 10.59 -15.49
N CYS A 335 -18.81 11.33 -16.59
CA CYS A 335 -17.88 12.44 -16.80
C CYS A 335 -18.03 13.54 -15.73
N LEU A 336 -19.27 13.96 -15.44
CA LEU A 336 -19.57 14.95 -14.41
C LEU A 336 -19.12 14.48 -13.02
N GLU A 337 -19.35 13.21 -12.68
CA GLU A 337 -18.89 12.65 -11.39
C GLU A 337 -17.36 12.57 -11.31
N THR A 338 -16.67 12.32 -12.42
CA THR A 338 -15.20 12.34 -12.43
C THR A 338 -14.64 13.75 -12.30
N GLU A 339 -15.29 14.74 -12.90
CA GLU A 339 -14.96 16.14 -12.79
C GLU A 339 -15.18 16.64 -11.36
N GLU A 340 -16.32 16.31 -10.76
CA GLU A 340 -16.64 16.65 -9.37
C GLU A 340 -15.63 16.01 -8.40
N ARG A 341 -15.26 14.74 -8.62
CA ARG A 341 -14.20 14.07 -7.83
C ARG A 341 -12.84 14.76 -7.98
N ALA A 342 -12.48 15.18 -9.20
CA ALA A 342 -11.23 15.91 -9.43
C ALA A 342 -11.24 17.29 -8.76
N HIS A 343 -12.37 18.01 -8.84
CA HIS A 343 -12.57 19.28 -8.17
C HIS A 343 -12.43 19.14 -6.64
N ASN A 344 -13.09 18.13 -6.05
CA ASN A 344 -13.01 17.85 -4.62
C ASN A 344 -11.58 17.49 -4.18
N ALA A 345 -10.87 16.66 -4.96
CA ALA A 345 -9.47 16.31 -4.67
C ALA A 345 -8.54 17.54 -4.72
N LEU A 346 -8.73 18.43 -5.69
CA LEU A 346 -7.97 19.70 -5.78
C LEU A 346 -8.29 20.61 -4.60
N GLN A 347 -9.56 20.70 -4.20
CA GLN A 347 -9.98 21.50 -3.05
C GLN A 347 -9.41 20.95 -1.73
N GLU A 348 -9.41 19.62 -1.56
CA GLU A 348 -8.76 18.94 -0.43
C GLU A 348 -7.25 19.18 -0.40
N ALA A 349 -6.56 19.16 -1.54
CA ALA A 349 -5.13 19.44 -1.64
C ALA A 349 -4.79 20.93 -1.41
N LEU A 350 -5.69 21.84 -1.74
CA LEU A 350 -5.52 23.27 -1.59
C LEU A 350 -5.72 23.75 -0.14
N ASN A 351 -6.52 23.03 0.65
CA ASN A 351 -6.74 23.30 2.07
C ASN A 351 -5.47 23.22 2.96
N PRO A 352 -4.63 22.18 2.91
CA PRO A 352 -3.39 22.14 3.69
C PRO A 352 -2.40 23.21 3.25
N LEU A 353 -2.31 23.53 1.94
CA LEU A 353 -1.47 24.62 1.44
C LEU A 353 -1.93 25.99 1.98
N LYS A 354 -3.25 26.23 2.06
CA LYS A 354 -3.79 27.44 2.70
C LYS A 354 -3.44 27.51 4.19
N ARG A 355 -3.52 26.39 4.91
CA ARG A 355 -3.12 26.32 6.34
C ARG A 355 -1.63 26.59 6.52
N GLU A 356 -0.79 26.01 5.67
CA GLU A 356 0.66 26.21 5.70
C GLU A 356 1.02 27.68 5.39
N LYS A 357 0.38 28.28 4.38
CA LYS A 357 0.51 29.71 4.09
C LYS A 357 0.16 30.58 5.29
N MET A 358 -0.96 30.31 5.96
CA MET A 358 -1.39 31.05 7.16
C MET A 358 -0.38 30.92 8.32
N ILE A 359 0.20 29.73 8.52
CA ILE A 359 1.26 29.50 9.52
C ILE A 359 2.51 30.31 9.18
N LEU A 360 2.90 30.36 7.90
CA LEU A 360 4.06 31.12 7.43
C LEU A 360 3.85 32.63 7.57
N GLU A 361 2.66 33.14 7.25
CA GLU A 361 2.29 34.54 7.45
C GLU A 361 2.33 34.91 8.94
N GLN A 362 1.77 34.07 9.81
CA GLN A 362 1.83 34.29 11.27
C GLN A 362 3.27 34.28 11.81
N ARG A 363 4.15 33.43 11.26
CA ARG A 363 5.58 33.41 11.62
C ARG A 363 6.30 34.65 11.12
N SER A 364 5.97 35.13 9.92
CA SER A 364 6.52 36.37 9.35
C SER A 364 6.13 37.58 10.22
N ASP A 365 4.87 37.69 10.63
CA ASP A 365 4.39 38.81 11.45
C ASP A 365 4.99 38.79 12.85
N LYS A 366 5.10 37.61 13.49
CA LYS A 366 5.83 37.46 14.76
C LYS A 366 7.30 37.88 14.63
N SER A 367 7.93 37.58 13.50
CA SER A 367 9.31 37.98 13.24
C SER A 367 9.44 39.49 13.03
N ARG A 368 8.48 40.12 12.34
CA ARG A 368 8.41 41.59 12.19
C ARG A 368 8.20 42.27 13.54
N ALA A 369 7.24 41.82 14.36
CA ALA A 369 6.99 42.38 15.68
C ALA A 369 8.20 42.29 16.63
N ARG A 370 8.98 41.20 16.55
CA ARG A 370 10.23 41.07 17.31
C ARG A 370 11.29 42.08 16.89
N ARG A 371 11.38 42.44 15.60
CA ARG A 371 12.34 43.46 15.14
C ARG A 371 12.02 44.84 15.68
N PHE A 372 10.74 45.21 15.79
CA PHE A 372 10.35 46.52 16.33
C PHE A 372 10.66 46.67 17.83
N ARG A 373 10.62 45.60 18.63
CA ARG A 373 10.95 45.67 20.08
C ARG A 373 12.43 45.83 20.40
N VAL A 374 13.34 45.59 19.44
CA VAL A 374 14.80 45.66 19.69
C VAL A 374 15.34 47.10 19.54
N HIS A 375 14.52 48.06 19.09
CA HIS A 375 14.93 49.47 18.96
C HIS A 375 14.46 50.41 20.08
N GLU A 376 13.71 49.93 21.07
CA GLU A 376 13.49 50.68 22.32
C GLU A 376 14.54 50.26 23.36
N LYS A 377 15.76 50.79 23.22
CA LYS A 377 16.67 50.86 24.38
C LYS A 377 16.22 52.03 25.25
N PRO A 378 15.83 51.81 26.51
CA PRO A 378 15.68 52.91 27.45
C PRO A 378 17.08 53.49 27.73
N SER A 379 17.27 54.74 27.31
CA SER A 379 18.41 55.56 27.68
C SER A 379 18.28 55.98 29.15
N PHE A 380 18.54 55.08 30.09
CA PHE A 380 18.60 55.43 31.51
C PHE A 380 19.52 54.46 32.25
N TRP A 381 20.78 54.86 32.42
CA TRP A 381 21.58 54.62 33.63
C TRP A 381 22.67 55.71 33.68
N THR A 382 22.34 56.87 34.23
CA THR A 382 23.33 57.69 34.94
C THR A 382 23.58 57.00 36.28
N ASN A 383 24.82 56.64 36.57
CA ASN A 383 25.22 56.09 37.86
C ASN A 383 26.24 57.06 38.49
N GLU A 384 25.88 57.63 39.63
CA GLU A 384 26.62 58.66 40.40
C GLU A 384 27.75 58.09 41.26
N TYR A 385 28.13 56.84 41.07
CA TYR A 385 29.20 56.22 41.85
C TYR A 385 30.30 55.76 40.90
N GLY A 386 31.41 56.52 40.91
CA GLY A 386 32.63 56.27 40.16
C GLY A 386 33.32 54.98 40.57
N LEU A 387 32.75 53.85 40.15
CA LEU A 387 33.38 52.54 40.17
C LEU A 387 33.35 51.98 38.76
N ARG A 388 34.51 52.11 38.12
CA ARG A 388 34.84 51.52 36.83
C ARG A 388 34.93 50.00 37.01
N LEU A 389 33.82 49.31 36.76
CA LEU A 389 33.79 47.86 36.58
C LEU A 389 33.98 47.57 35.09
N ASP A 390 35.23 47.32 34.71
CA ASP A 390 35.57 46.73 33.42
C ASP A 390 35.02 45.30 33.36
N PHE A 391 33.82 45.15 32.81
CA PHE A 391 33.33 43.85 32.37
C PHE A 391 33.96 43.55 30.99
N ASP A 392 35.13 42.92 31.03
CA ASP A 392 35.76 42.26 29.88
C ASP A 392 34.96 41.00 29.51
N VAL A 393 33.75 41.21 28.99
CA VAL A 393 32.94 40.15 28.41
C VAL A 393 33.29 40.06 26.93
N LYS A 394 34.31 39.24 26.64
CA LYS A 394 34.57 38.67 25.32
C LYS A 394 33.40 37.75 24.92
N HIS A 395 32.27 38.32 24.55
CA HIS A 395 31.33 37.64 23.68
C HIS A 395 31.70 37.99 22.23
N PRO A 396 32.00 37.01 21.37
CA PRO A 396 32.15 37.28 19.95
C PRO A 396 30.76 37.68 19.45
N PHE A 397 30.60 38.97 19.12
CA PHE A 397 29.51 39.42 18.27
C PHE A 397 29.57 38.61 16.99
N VAL A 398 28.64 37.66 16.82
CA VAL A 398 28.36 37.04 15.54
C VAL A 398 27.79 38.16 14.68
N THR A 399 28.65 38.83 13.91
CA THR A 399 28.24 39.76 12.87
C THR A 399 27.34 39.03 11.88
N ASP A 400 26.26 39.67 11.41
CA ASP A 400 25.28 39.12 10.46
C ASP A 400 25.90 38.45 9.21
N ALA A 401 27.13 38.84 8.85
CA ALA A 401 27.92 38.21 7.80
C ALA A 401 28.20 36.71 8.05
N ASN A 402 28.45 36.31 9.31
CA ASN A 402 28.73 34.91 9.66
C ASN A 402 27.46 34.05 9.62
N LEU A 403 26.31 34.62 9.98
CA LEU A 403 25.03 33.91 9.87
C LEU A 403 24.65 33.69 8.41
N SER A 404 24.91 34.67 7.53
CA SER A 404 24.70 34.54 6.08
C SER A 404 25.56 33.43 5.47
N LEU A 405 26.80 33.28 5.94
CA LEU A 405 27.73 32.27 5.44
C LEU A 405 27.33 30.85 5.90
N VAL A 406 26.86 30.70 7.14
CA VAL A 406 26.33 29.44 7.66
C VAL A 406 25.07 29.01 6.89
N ILE A 407 24.13 29.93 6.65
CA ILE A 407 22.91 29.63 5.89
C ILE A 407 23.22 29.26 4.43
N ARG A 408 24.20 29.92 3.80
CA ARG A 408 24.63 29.57 2.43
C ARG A 408 25.28 28.19 2.37
N ASN A 409 26.06 27.81 3.38
CA ASN A 409 26.70 26.50 3.44
C ASN A 409 25.68 25.38 3.68
N GLU A 410 24.71 25.57 4.57
CA GLU A 410 23.62 24.60 4.76
C GLU A 410 22.75 24.44 3.51
N ALA A 411 22.44 25.55 2.81
CA ALA A 411 21.68 25.49 1.57
C ALA A 411 22.44 24.77 0.43
N ARG A 412 23.77 24.91 0.38
CA ARG A 412 24.62 24.19 -0.57
C ARG A 412 24.67 22.70 -0.26
N GLU A 413 24.82 22.33 1.00
CA GLU A 413 24.87 20.93 1.43
C GLU A 413 23.52 20.23 1.18
N ALA A 414 22.40 20.92 1.42
CA ALA A 414 21.06 20.42 1.11
C ALA A 414 20.87 20.16 -0.40
N ARG A 415 21.37 21.06 -1.27
CA ARG A 415 21.33 20.87 -2.72
C ARG A 415 22.15 19.67 -3.17
N GLU A 416 23.33 19.46 -2.60
CA GLU A 416 24.16 18.28 -2.93
C GLU A 416 23.51 16.97 -2.48
N ARG A 417 22.83 16.95 -1.32
CA ARG A 417 22.08 15.78 -0.86
C ARG A 417 20.92 15.45 -1.80
N ILE A 418 20.20 16.46 -2.29
CA ILE A 418 19.12 16.28 -3.27
C ILE A 418 19.68 15.78 -4.62
N SER A 419 20.77 16.36 -5.13
CA SER A 419 21.39 15.89 -6.38
C SER A 419 21.92 14.45 -6.27
N ARG A 420 22.44 14.03 -5.12
CA ARG A 420 22.83 12.63 -4.89
C ARG A 420 21.62 11.69 -4.86
N ALA A 421 20.54 12.08 -4.21
CA ALA A 421 19.31 11.29 -4.16
C ALA A 421 18.70 11.08 -5.55
N VAL A 422 18.73 12.11 -6.41
CA VAL A 422 18.22 12.02 -7.78
C VAL A 422 19.11 11.09 -8.64
N ARG A 423 20.44 11.17 -8.53
CA ARG A 423 21.34 10.28 -9.29
C ARG A 423 21.24 8.80 -8.90
N VAL A 424 20.80 8.48 -7.68
CA VAL A 424 20.60 7.10 -7.22
C VAL A 424 19.26 6.53 -7.72
N GLN A 425 18.35 7.37 -8.24
CA GLN A 425 17.10 6.90 -8.85
C GLN A 425 17.18 6.66 -10.37
N ASP A 426 18.19 7.22 -11.04
CA ASP A 426 18.40 7.08 -12.48
C ASP A 426 19.39 5.96 -12.88
N ASN A 427 19.98 5.27 -11.90
CA ASN A 427 20.76 4.04 -12.06
C ASN A 427 19.98 2.87 -11.44
#